data_AF-A0ABD7HHP9-F1
#
_entry.id   AF-A0ABD7HHP9-F1
#
_cell.length_a   1.000
_cell.length_b   1.000
_cell.length_c   1.000
_cell.angle_alpha   90.00
_cell.angle_beta   90.00
_cell.angle_gamma   90.00
#
_symmetry.space_group_name_H-M   'P 1'
#
loop_
_entity.id
_entity.type
_entity.pdbx_description
1 polymer ?
#
loop_
_entity_poly.entity_id
_entity_poly.type
_entity_poly.pdbx_seq_one_letter_code
_entity_poly.pdbx_strand_id
1 'polypeptide(L)'
;MVTYTDSQLRRVQFGPVPGGFKFICYLEDGRAANERSFQAIKSDHLTRLQHLKWAPRREPWNHLVIALAYAITNLTVQTWATPQTGNWPQKVAELTRILGRRPTLEPPRT
;
A
#
# COMPACT_ATOMS: atom_id res chain seq x y z
N MET A 1 -2.99 -30.35 10.22
CA MET A 1 -3.85 -29.23 9.76
C MET A 1 -4.80 -28.92 10.92
N VAL A 2 -4.78 -27.72 11.47
CA VAL A 2 -5.64 -27.33 12.60
C VAL A 2 -6.80 -26.54 12.01
N THR A 3 -8.02 -26.93 12.32
CA THR A 3 -9.26 -26.29 11.86
C THR A 3 -9.91 -25.58 13.05
N TYR A 4 -10.65 -24.51 12.80
CA TYR A 4 -11.38 -23.85 13.87
C TYR A 4 -12.53 -24.72 14.39
N THR A 5 -12.71 -24.75 15.71
CA THR A 5 -13.92 -25.28 16.34
C THR A 5 -15.09 -24.31 16.15
N ASP A 6 -16.33 -24.79 16.30
CA ASP A 6 -17.54 -23.98 16.10
C ASP A 6 -17.58 -22.74 17.00
N SER A 7 -17.08 -22.86 18.23
CA SER A 7 -16.98 -21.76 19.19
C SER A 7 -15.88 -20.74 18.83
N GLN A 8 -14.83 -21.17 18.13
CA GLN A 8 -13.76 -20.31 17.61
C GLN A 8 -14.20 -19.60 16.32
N LEU A 9 -14.95 -20.28 15.45
CA LEU A 9 -15.54 -19.66 14.25
C LEU A 9 -16.48 -18.49 14.58
N ARG A 10 -17.22 -18.58 15.68
CA ARG A 10 -18.10 -17.48 16.13
C ARG A 10 -17.36 -16.25 16.66
N ARG A 11 -16.09 -16.41 17.05
CA ARG A 11 -15.26 -15.33 17.63
C ARG A 11 -14.16 -14.84 16.69
N VAL A 12 -13.88 -15.58 15.62
CA VAL A 12 -12.82 -15.22 14.70
C VAL A 12 -13.26 -14.00 13.89
N GLN A 13 -12.41 -12.99 13.87
CA GLN A 13 -12.56 -11.86 12.96
C GLN A 13 -11.73 -12.17 11.73
N PHE A 14 -12.39 -12.25 10.58
CA PHE A 14 -11.73 -12.56 9.33
C PHE A 14 -11.30 -11.28 8.62
N GLY A 15 -10.10 -11.32 8.03
CA GLY A 15 -9.54 -10.19 7.30
C GLY A 15 -8.44 -9.47 8.08
N PRO A 16 -8.06 -8.26 7.67
CA PRO A 16 -7.03 -7.49 8.35
C PRO A 16 -7.58 -6.94 9.69
N VAL A 17 -7.40 -7.74 10.75
CA VAL A 17 -7.77 -7.37 12.12
C VAL A 17 -6.66 -6.54 12.79
N PRO A 18 -6.99 -5.44 13.50
CA PRO A 18 -5.99 -4.65 14.22
C PRO A 18 -5.07 -5.52 15.10
N GLY A 19 -3.75 -5.34 14.94
CA GLY A 19 -2.73 -6.13 15.64
C GLY A 19 -2.32 -7.45 14.96
N GLY A 20 -3.01 -7.89 13.91
CA GLY A 20 -2.63 -9.07 13.13
C GLY A 20 -1.61 -8.77 12.03
N PHE A 21 -0.84 -9.79 11.61
CA PHE A 21 0.14 -9.64 10.52
C PHE A 21 -0.50 -9.18 9.20
N LYS A 22 -1.70 -9.67 8.85
CA LYS A 22 -2.42 -9.22 7.65
C LYS A 22 -2.75 -7.72 7.69
N PHE A 23 -3.10 -7.19 8.86
CA PHE A 23 -3.41 -5.78 9.04
C PHE A 23 -2.15 -4.92 8.95
N ILE A 24 -1.05 -5.34 9.59
CA ILE A 24 0.24 -4.64 9.49
C ILE A 24 0.71 -4.62 8.03
N CYS A 25 0.68 -5.76 7.34
CA CYS A 25 1.05 -5.82 5.93
C CYS A 25 0.13 -4.99 5.03
N TYR A 26 -1.16 -4.87 5.36
CA TYR A 26 -2.09 -4.01 4.63
C TYR A 26 -1.74 -2.53 4.81
N LEU A 27 -1.45 -2.09 6.04
CA LEU A 27 -1.02 -0.72 6.30
C LEU A 27 0.32 -0.40 5.65
N GLU A 28 1.29 -1.31 5.73
CA GLU A 28 2.61 -1.14 5.11
C GLU A 28 2.54 -1.09 3.58
N ASP A 29 1.66 -1.87 2.95
CA ASP A 29 1.43 -1.75 1.50
C ASP A 29 0.93 -0.36 1.13
N GLY A 30 -0.04 0.16 1.88
CA GLY A 30 -0.56 1.51 1.67
C GLY A 30 0.52 2.58 1.86
N ARG A 31 1.34 2.44 2.91
CA ARG A 31 2.48 3.34 3.17
C ARG A 31 3.50 3.26 2.03
N ALA A 32 3.86 2.05 1.58
CA ALA A 32 4.83 1.84 0.52
C ALA A 32 4.32 2.37 -0.83
N ALA A 33 3.03 2.21 -1.13
CA ALA A 33 2.40 2.78 -2.31
C ALA A 33 2.44 4.32 -2.28
N ASN A 34 2.07 4.93 -1.16
CA ASN A 34 2.16 6.38 -0.98
C ASN A 34 3.60 6.89 -1.10
N GLU A 35 4.57 6.20 -0.48
CA GLU A 35 5.98 6.58 -0.57
C GLU A 35 6.48 6.50 -2.02
N ARG A 36 6.11 5.46 -2.79
CA ARG A 36 6.42 5.37 -4.22
C ARG A 36 5.87 6.56 -5.00
N SER A 37 4.63 6.97 -4.73
CA SER A 37 4.02 8.15 -5.36
C SER A 37 4.78 9.44 -5.00
N PHE A 38 5.16 9.62 -3.73
CA PHE A 38 5.97 10.77 -3.32
C PHE A 38 7.37 10.77 -3.95
N GLN A 39 8.01 9.61 -4.04
CA GLN A 39 9.30 9.48 -4.71
C GLN A 39 9.20 9.78 -6.20
N ALA A 40 8.12 9.34 -6.86
CA ALA A 40 7.86 9.68 -8.25
C ALA A 40 7.69 11.18 -8.45
N ILE A 41 6.93 11.85 -7.56
CA ILE A 41 6.76 13.31 -7.59
C ILE A 41 8.09 14.03 -7.40
N LYS A 42 8.92 13.59 -6.44
CA LYS A 42 10.21 14.20 -6.14
C LYS A 42 11.28 13.92 -7.20
N SER A 43 11.10 12.86 -8.00
CA SER A 43 12.06 12.46 -9.02
C SER A 43 12.16 13.53 -10.12
N ASP A 44 13.34 14.12 -10.21
CA ASP A 44 13.63 15.13 -11.22
C ASP A 44 13.49 14.59 -12.65
N HIS A 45 13.85 13.33 -12.88
CA HIS A 45 13.72 12.70 -14.18
C HIS A 45 12.26 12.53 -14.63
N LEU A 46 11.33 12.37 -13.68
CA LEU A 46 9.91 12.11 -13.97
C LEU A 46 9.10 13.39 -14.03
N THR A 47 9.25 14.30 -13.07
CA THR A 47 8.40 15.48 -12.97
C THR A 47 9.09 16.78 -13.34
N ARG A 48 10.44 16.81 -13.37
CA ARG A 48 11.27 18.00 -13.63
C ARG A 48 10.86 19.22 -12.81
N LEU A 49 10.27 19.01 -11.62
CA LEU A 49 9.72 20.08 -10.78
C LEU A 49 10.78 21.12 -10.39
N GLN A 50 12.06 20.74 -10.33
CA GLN A 50 13.15 21.69 -10.07
C GLN A 50 13.40 22.69 -11.21
N HIS A 51 12.97 22.40 -12.44
CA HIS A 51 13.07 23.32 -13.57
C HIS A 51 11.96 24.37 -13.57
N LEU A 52 10.90 24.17 -12.78
CA LEU A 52 9.92 25.23 -12.46
C LEU A 52 10.51 26.29 -11.53
N LYS A 53 11.84 26.34 -11.33
CA LYS A 53 12.54 27.35 -10.52
C LYS A 53 12.65 28.73 -11.18
N TRP A 54 12.61 28.85 -12.50
CA TRP A 54 12.78 30.14 -13.19
C TRP A 54 11.86 30.27 -14.41
N ALA A 55 10.92 31.25 -14.39
CA ALA A 55 10.16 31.75 -15.54
C ALA A 55 9.35 33.03 -15.18
N PRO A 56 9.08 33.95 -16.14
CA PRO A 56 8.40 35.23 -15.89
C PRO A 56 6.87 35.17 -15.66
N ARG A 57 6.24 33.99 -15.63
CA ARG A 57 4.79 33.78 -15.35
C ARG A 57 4.55 32.59 -14.40
N ARG A 58 5.37 32.53 -13.35
CA ARG A 58 5.67 31.32 -12.57
C ARG A 58 4.54 30.83 -11.67
N GLU A 59 3.87 31.72 -10.93
CA GLU A 59 2.85 31.32 -9.95
C GLU A 59 1.68 30.55 -10.56
N PRO A 60 0.93 31.09 -11.54
CA PRO A 60 -0.25 30.39 -12.05
C PRO A 60 0.11 29.06 -12.72
N TRP A 61 1.27 28.99 -13.38
CA TRP A 61 1.73 27.77 -14.05
C TRP A 61 2.20 26.70 -13.07
N ASN A 62 2.89 27.09 -11.99
CA ASN A 62 3.25 26.17 -10.92
C ASN A 62 2.01 25.63 -10.20
N HIS A 63 1.00 26.47 -9.96
CA HIS A 63 -0.25 26.04 -9.33
C HIS A 63 -0.98 25.01 -10.21
N LEU A 64 -1.03 25.23 -11.53
CA LEU A 64 -1.61 24.27 -12.46
C LEU A 64 -0.84 22.95 -12.50
N VAL A 65 0.49 22.99 -12.54
CA VAL A 65 1.32 21.77 -12.54
C VAL A 65 1.16 20.98 -11.24
N ILE A 66 1.14 21.65 -10.08
CA ILE A 66 0.91 21.01 -8.78
C ILE A 66 -0.49 20.41 -8.71
N ALA A 67 -1.51 21.16 -9.17
CA ALA A 67 -2.88 20.67 -9.21
C ALA A 67 -3.03 19.44 -10.13
N LEU A 68 -2.38 19.44 -11.30
CA LEU A 68 -2.33 18.30 -12.22
C LEU A 68 -1.61 17.10 -11.60
N ALA A 69 -0.47 17.31 -10.94
CA ALA A 69 0.25 16.23 -10.24
C ALA A 69 -0.63 15.60 -9.15
N TYR A 70 -1.37 16.41 -8.39
CA TYR A 70 -2.29 15.93 -7.37
C TYR A 70 -3.49 15.20 -7.97
N ALA A 71 -4.07 15.71 -9.06
CA ALA A 71 -5.19 15.09 -9.76
C ALA A 71 -4.81 13.73 -10.36
N ILE A 72 -3.66 13.63 -11.02
CA ILE A 72 -3.13 12.38 -11.57
C ILE A 72 -2.87 11.39 -10.45
N THR A 73 -2.27 11.82 -9.34
CA THR A 73 -2.01 10.98 -8.16
C THR A 73 -3.30 10.44 -7.56
N ASN A 74 -4.31 11.31 -7.38
CA ASN A 74 -5.63 10.88 -6.90
C ASN A 74 -6.29 9.87 -7.83
N LEU A 75 -6.22 10.09 -9.14
CA LEU A 75 -6.73 9.14 -10.12
C LEU A 75 -6.00 7.79 -10.04
N THR A 76 -4.67 7.79 -9.88
CA THR A 76 -3.89 6.55 -9.74
C THR A 76 -4.20 5.82 -8.45
N VAL A 77 -4.36 6.53 -7.33
CA VAL A 77 -4.75 5.92 -6.05
C VAL A 77 -6.16 5.33 -6.12
N GLN A 78 -7.09 6.01 -6.81
CA GLN A 78 -8.44 5.49 -7.03
C GLN A 78 -8.45 4.26 -7.93
N THR A 79 -7.59 4.15 -8.94
CA THR A 79 -7.46 2.93 -9.74
C THR A 79 -6.76 1.79 -9.00
N TRP A 80 -5.84 2.11 -8.07
CA TRP A 80 -5.22 1.14 -7.17
C TRP A 80 -6.14 0.67 -6.03
N ALA A 81 -7.25 1.35 -5.78
CA ALA A 81 -8.28 0.92 -4.83
C ALA A 81 -9.03 -0.35 -5.29
N THR A 82 -8.80 -0.82 -6.52
CA THR A 82 -9.11 -2.20 -6.89
C THR A 82 -8.23 -3.10 -6.01
N PRO A 83 -8.77 -3.85 -5.04
CA PRO A 83 -7.94 -4.65 -4.15
C PRO A 83 -7.17 -5.63 -5.03
N GLN A 84 -5.87 -5.38 -5.23
CA GLN A 84 -5.01 -6.40 -5.82
C GLN A 84 -5.17 -7.61 -4.92
N THR A 85 -5.69 -8.70 -5.50
CA THR A 85 -5.83 -9.99 -4.84
C THR A 85 -4.48 -10.30 -4.23
N GLY A 86 -4.39 -10.11 -2.91
CA GLY A 86 -3.10 -9.87 -2.28
C GLY A 86 -2.15 -11.03 -2.50
N ASN A 87 -0.88 -10.73 -2.80
CA ASN A 87 0.23 -11.69 -2.84
C ASN A 87 0.57 -12.22 -1.44
N TRP A 88 -0.45 -12.56 -0.63
CA TRP A 88 -0.32 -13.13 0.71
C TRP A 88 0.60 -14.35 0.75
N PRO A 89 0.60 -15.27 -0.23
CA PRO A 89 1.57 -16.36 -0.26
C PRO A 89 3.04 -15.87 -0.30
N GLN A 90 3.33 -14.83 -1.08
CA GLN A 90 4.68 -14.26 -1.17
C GLN A 90 5.06 -13.57 0.14
N LYS A 91 4.13 -12.83 0.76
CA LYS A 91 4.35 -12.19 2.07
C LYS A 91 4.61 -13.21 3.18
N VAL A 92 3.91 -14.35 3.16
CA VAL A 92 4.14 -15.44 4.11
C VAL A 92 5.54 -16.04 3.93
N ALA A 93 6.01 -16.19 2.69
CA ALA A 93 7.37 -16.64 2.43
C ALA A 93 8.42 -15.66 2.97
N GLU A 94 8.21 -14.36 2.76
CA GLU A 94 9.10 -13.31 3.29
C GLU A 94 9.08 -13.26 4.82
N LEU A 95 7.91 -13.32 5.45
CA LEU A 95 7.78 -13.40 6.90
C LEU A 95 8.47 -14.65 7.47
N THR A 96 8.40 -15.78 6.77
CA THR A 96 9.10 -17.00 7.19
C THR A 96 10.61 -16.81 7.17
N ARG A 97 11.14 -16.12 6.15
CA ARG A 97 12.56 -15.76 6.06
C ARG A 97 13.00 -14.86 7.21
N ILE A 98 12.19 -13.86 7.55
CA ILE A 98 12.50 -12.88 8.61
C ILE A 98 12.40 -13.52 10.01
N LEU A 99 11.36 -14.30 10.26
CA LEU A 99 11.09 -14.88 11.58
C LEU A 99 11.94 -16.13 11.87
N GLY A 100 12.60 -16.71 10.85
CA GLY A 100 13.29 -18.00 10.97
C GLY A 100 12.37 -19.19 11.25
N ARG A 101 11.05 -18.96 11.26
CA ARG A 101 10.00 -19.95 11.50
C ARG A 101 8.74 -19.58 10.74
N ARG A 102 7.89 -20.56 10.45
CA ARG A 102 6.62 -20.32 9.77
C ARG A 102 5.74 -19.41 10.65
N PRO A 103 5.24 -18.27 10.14
CA PRO A 103 4.33 -17.41 10.88
C PRO A 103 3.03 -18.15 11.18
N THR A 104 2.39 -17.84 12.31
CA THR A 104 1.06 -18.36 12.64
C THR A 104 0.06 -17.81 11.63
N LEU A 105 -0.43 -18.68 10.76
CA LEU A 105 -1.44 -18.34 9.76
C LEU A 105 -2.84 -18.55 10.34
N GLU A 106 -3.80 -17.77 9.86
CA GLU A 106 -5.21 -18.10 10.07
C GLU A 106 -5.49 -19.51 9.50
N PRO A 107 -6.02 -20.43 10.33
CA PRO A 107 -6.56 -21.70 9.89
C PRO A 107 -7.51 -21.57 8.70
N PRO A 108 -7.50 -22.55 7.79
CA PRO A 108 -8.44 -22.59 6.67
C PRO A 108 -9.88 -22.67 7.19
N ARG A 109 -10.80 -22.05 6.46
CA ARG A 109 -12.24 -22.25 6.65
C ARG A 109 -12.59 -23.66 6.16
N THR A 110 -13.43 -24.37 6.91
CA THR A 110 -14.05 -25.63 6.49
C THR A 110 -14.87 -25.45 5.22
#